data_AF-A0A397XQ60-F1
#
_entry.id   AF-A0A397XQ60-F1
#
_cell.length_a   1.000
_cell.length_b   1.000
_cell.length_c   1.000
_cell.angle_alpha   90.00
_cell.angle_beta   90.00
_cell.angle_gamma   90.00
#
_symmetry.space_group_name_H-M   'P 1'
#
loop_
_entity.id
_entity.type
_entity.pdbx_description
1 polymer ?
#
loop_
_entity_poly.entity_id
_entity_poly.type
_entity_poly.pdbx_seq_one_letter_code
_entity_poly.pdbx_strand_id
1 'polypeptide(L)'
;MSSVEVYDVARDEWREMDELPRFRAGCVGFVVEEGEREFWVMGGYCGSRTVSGVLPVDEYCKDAAVMNLNGGEKWRLVGDMWGEGESPKLGKIVAVESVFYMLDKEWILRYEMGSNRWVKESSVPKKAHFDKPVGFVAVNGELHVMILLDGYNLMDTRQRSNAGCFMIHVYDPKKRSWRSVVAKPPFNHQLDFRTTVMCTIRL
;
A
#
# COMPACT_ATOMS: atom_id res chain seq x y z
N MET A 1 8.40 -20.12 -4.82
CA MET A 1 7.21 -20.45 -5.61
C MET A 1 6.76 -19.20 -6.35
N SER A 2 6.91 -19.16 -7.68
CA SER A 2 6.58 -18.03 -8.57
C SER A 2 5.21 -18.16 -9.24
N SER A 3 4.44 -19.19 -8.88
CA SER A 3 3.15 -19.52 -9.49
C SER A 3 2.15 -18.35 -9.40
N VAL A 4 1.34 -18.23 -10.45
CA VAL A 4 0.26 -17.26 -10.59
C VAL A 4 -0.99 -18.02 -10.99
N GLU A 5 -2.11 -17.72 -10.33
CA GLU A 5 -3.39 -18.32 -10.61
C GLU A 5 -4.45 -17.23 -10.80
N VAL A 6 -5.41 -17.49 -11.69
CA VAL A 6 -6.59 -16.65 -11.90
C VAL A 6 -7.84 -17.42 -11.52
N TYR A 7 -8.71 -16.76 -10.77
CA TYR A 7 -10.02 -17.30 -10.41
C TYR A 7 -11.09 -16.80 -11.39
N ASP A 8 -11.70 -17.72 -12.13
CA ASP A 8 -12.81 -17.46 -13.06
C ASP A 8 -14.14 -17.49 -12.30
N VAL A 9 -14.65 -16.31 -11.94
CA VAL A 9 -15.89 -16.16 -11.16
C VAL A 9 -17.10 -16.81 -11.85
N ALA A 10 -17.15 -16.82 -13.18
CA ALA A 10 -18.29 -17.37 -13.92
C ALA A 10 -18.33 -18.90 -13.88
N ARG A 11 -17.16 -19.54 -13.68
CA ARG A 11 -17.01 -20.99 -13.69
C ARG A 11 -16.66 -21.58 -12.32
N ASP A 12 -16.37 -20.72 -11.33
CA ASP A 12 -15.98 -21.13 -9.99
C ASP A 12 -14.73 -22.03 -9.99
N GLU A 13 -13.74 -21.66 -10.80
CA GLU A 13 -12.54 -22.45 -11.05
C GLU A 13 -11.28 -21.58 -10.99
N TRP A 14 -10.21 -22.14 -10.40
CA TRP A 14 -8.86 -21.61 -10.50
C TRP A 14 -8.17 -22.13 -11.76
N ARG A 15 -7.37 -21.28 -12.41
CA ARG A 15 -6.53 -21.66 -13.54
C ARG A 15 -5.12 -21.14 -13.34
N GLU A 16 -4.14 -21.95 -13.69
CA GLU A 16 -2.75 -21.54 -13.73
C GLU A 16 -2.51 -20.54 -14.86
N MET A 17 -1.61 -19.59 -14.63
CA MET A 17 -1.15 -18.60 -15.58
C MET A 17 0.38 -18.68 -15.73
N ASP A 18 0.94 -17.90 -16.66
CA ASP A 18 2.38 -17.70 -16.74
C ASP A 18 2.95 -17.26 -15.38
N GLU A 19 4.02 -17.93 -14.95
CA GLU A 19 4.65 -17.65 -13.67
C GLU A 19 5.31 -16.27 -13.63
N LEU A 20 5.42 -15.70 -12.43
CA LEU A 20 6.21 -14.50 -12.20
C LEU A 20 7.69 -14.75 -12.57
N PRO A 21 8.40 -13.75 -13.12
CA PRO A 21 9.82 -13.90 -13.48
C PRO A 21 10.75 -14.25 -12.31
N ARG A 22 10.28 -14.00 -11.07
CA ARG A 22 10.97 -14.33 -9.83
C ARG A 22 9.96 -14.50 -8.70
N PHE A 23 10.29 -15.32 -7.70
CA PHE A 23 9.57 -15.39 -6.43
C PHE A 23 9.43 -14.00 -5.77
N ARG A 24 8.24 -13.71 -5.26
CA ARG A 24 7.92 -12.46 -4.54
C ARG A 24 6.86 -12.79 -3.48
N ALA A 25 7.06 -12.38 -2.24
CA ALA A 25 6.08 -12.53 -1.15
C ALA A 25 5.85 -11.19 -0.44
N GLY A 26 4.64 -10.95 0.09
CA GLY A 26 4.31 -9.67 0.72
C GLY A 26 4.34 -8.47 -0.25
N CYS A 27 4.26 -8.73 -1.56
CA CYS A 27 4.12 -7.72 -2.59
C CYS A 27 2.68 -7.21 -2.68
N VAL A 28 2.50 -6.11 -3.40
CA VAL A 28 1.19 -5.53 -3.70
C VAL A 28 0.90 -5.60 -5.19
N GLY A 29 -0.36 -5.81 -5.54
CA GLY A 29 -0.83 -5.92 -6.93
C GLY A 29 -1.86 -4.84 -7.26
N PHE A 30 -1.73 -4.21 -8.43
CA PHE A 30 -2.69 -3.21 -8.91
C PHE A 30 -2.93 -3.35 -10.40
N VAL A 31 -4.16 -3.10 -10.83
CA VAL A 31 -4.50 -2.99 -12.25
C VAL A 31 -4.44 -1.51 -12.65
N VAL A 32 -3.71 -1.24 -13.72
CA VAL A 32 -3.61 0.06 -14.38
C VAL A 32 -4.40 -0.02 -15.68
N GLU A 33 -5.35 0.89 -15.87
CA GLU A 33 -6.22 0.93 -17.06
C GLU A 33 -5.85 2.04 -18.05
N GLU A 34 -4.85 2.86 -17.73
CA GLU A 34 -4.39 3.93 -18.61
C GLU A 34 -3.49 3.38 -19.73
N GLY A 35 -4.01 3.38 -20.96
CA GLY A 35 -3.31 2.82 -22.12
C GLY A 35 -3.62 1.33 -22.32
N GLU A 36 -2.59 0.49 -22.23
CA GLU A 36 -2.76 -0.97 -22.21
C GLU A 36 -3.14 -1.41 -20.80
N ARG A 37 -4.09 -2.34 -20.68
CA ARG A 37 -4.52 -2.84 -19.37
C ARG A 37 -3.40 -3.70 -18.78
N GLU A 38 -2.79 -3.23 -17.71
CA GLU A 38 -1.62 -3.86 -17.11
C GLU A 38 -1.86 -4.25 -15.65
N PHE A 39 -1.36 -5.42 -15.28
CA PHE A 39 -1.31 -5.85 -13.89
C PHE A 39 0.11 -5.70 -13.35
N TRP A 40 0.26 -4.80 -12.38
CA TRP A 40 1.52 -4.45 -11.75
C TRP A 40 1.65 -5.14 -10.41
N VAL A 41 2.78 -5.82 -10.18
CA VAL A 41 3.13 -6.45 -8.91
C VAL A 41 4.43 -5.83 -8.40
N MET A 42 4.35 -5.10 -7.28
CA MET A 42 5.45 -4.27 -6.77
C MET A 42 5.99 -4.79 -5.45
N GLY A 43 7.33 -4.79 -5.31
CA GLY A 43 7.99 -5.01 -4.02
C GLY A 43 7.83 -6.38 -3.39
N GLY A 44 7.71 -6.39 -2.06
CA GLY A 44 7.75 -7.61 -1.26
C GLY A 44 9.18 -8.10 -1.07
N TYR A 45 9.29 -9.39 -0.79
CA TYR A 45 10.54 -10.10 -0.52
C TYR A 45 10.81 -11.09 -1.65
N CYS A 46 12.01 -11.03 -2.25
CA CYS A 46 12.42 -11.93 -3.34
C CYS A 46 13.39 -13.02 -2.89
N GLY A 47 13.79 -13.01 -1.63
CA GLY A 47 14.75 -13.96 -1.09
C GLY A 47 14.99 -13.75 0.39
N SER A 48 15.92 -14.52 0.93
CA SER A 48 16.39 -14.41 2.29
C SER A 48 17.90 -14.61 2.30
N ARG A 49 18.62 -13.81 3.06
CA ARG A 49 20.04 -14.00 3.35
C ARG A 49 20.26 -14.30 4.82
N THR A 50 21.37 -14.92 5.17
CA THR A 50 21.77 -15.06 6.57
C THR A 50 22.71 -13.94 6.97
N VAL A 51 22.45 -13.32 8.13
CA VAL A 51 23.41 -12.44 8.79
C VAL A 51 24.23 -13.28 9.76
N SER A 52 25.56 -13.20 9.62
CA SER A 52 26.52 -13.99 10.40
C SER A 52 26.29 -15.51 10.34
N GLY A 53 25.67 -16.00 9.26
CA GLY A 53 25.34 -17.42 9.08
C GLY A 53 24.22 -17.96 9.97
N VAL A 54 23.58 -17.12 10.79
CA VAL A 54 22.65 -17.58 11.84
C VAL A 54 21.25 -16.98 11.69
N LEU A 55 21.14 -15.68 11.40
CA LEU A 55 19.84 -14.99 11.42
C LEU A 55 19.33 -14.77 9.99
N PRO A 56 18.21 -15.39 9.59
CA PRO A 56 17.59 -15.09 8.31
C PRO A 56 17.10 -13.64 8.31
N VAL A 57 17.41 -12.92 7.24
CA VAL A 57 16.97 -11.56 6.96
C VAL A 57 16.40 -11.54 5.57
N ASP A 58 15.18 -11.04 5.45
CA ASP A 58 14.52 -10.98 4.16
C ASP A 58 15.21 -9.99 3.22
N GLU A 59 15.31 -10.38 1.95
CA GLU A 59 15.78 -9.52 0.88
C GLU A 59 14.59 -8.92 0.14
N TYR A 60 14.48 -7.60 0.19
CA TYR A 60 13.39 -6.88 -0.46
C TYR A 60 13.60 -6.79 -1.98
N CYS A 61 12.52 -7.02 -2.73
CA CYS A 61 12.50 -6.77 -4.16
C CYS A 61 12.70 -5.27 -4.42
N LYS A 62 13.69 -4.92 -5.24
CA LYS A 62 13.89 -3.55 -5.71
C LYS A 62 13.06 -3.20 -6.94
N ASP A 63 12.36 -4.19 -7.50
CA ASP A 63 11.70 -4.12 -8.79
C ASP A 63 10.17 -4.26 -8.70
N ALA A 64 9.55 -4.14 -9.87
CA ALA A 64 8.19 -4.56 -10.14
C ALA A 64 8.15 -5.53 -11.31
N ALA A 65 7.14 -6.40 -11.31
CA ALA A 65 6.77 -7.24 -12.45
C ALA A 65 5.44 -6.73 -13.02
N VAL A 66 5.32 -6.71 -14.34
CA VAL A 66 4.14 -6.21 -15.04
C VAL A 66 3.69 -7.24 -16.05
N MET A 67 2.39 -7.52 -16.07
CA MET A 67 1.74 -8.36 -17.06
C MET A 67 0.78 -7.53 -17.90
N ASN A 68 0.87 -7.67 -19.22
CA ASN A 68 -0.12 -7.10 -20.12
C ASN A 68 -1.33 -8.03 -20.19
N LEU A 69 -2.49 -7.53 -19.74
CA LEU A 69 -3.75 -8.29 -19.71
C LEU A 69 -4.42 -8.39 -21.09
N ASN A 70 -4.04 -7.52 -22.04
CA ASN A 70 -4.57 -7.53 -23.41
C ASN A 70 -3.68 -8.35 -24.38
N GLY A 71 -2.38 -8.50 -24.05
CA GLY A 71 -1.31 -8.92 -24.97
C GLY A 71 -0.73 -10.32 -24.73
N GLY A 72 -1.47 -11.22 -24.06
CA GLY A 72 -1.08 -12.63 -23.94
C GLY A 72 -0.39 -13.01 -22.63
N GLU A 73 -0.75 -12.37 -21.52
CA GLU A 73 -0.44 -12.84 -20.15
C GLU A 73 1.05 -13.00 -19.82
N LYS A 74 1.95 -12.41 -20.61
CA LYS A 74 3.39 -12.46 -20.37
C LYS A 74 3.85 -11.41 -19.37
N TRP A 75 4.66 -11.87 -18.42
CA TRP A 75 5.33 -11.01 -17.45
C TRP A 75 6.60 -10.37 -17.99
N ARG A 76 6.87 -9.14 -17.55
CA ARG A 76 8.16 -8.45 -17.72
C ARG A 76 8.60 -7.76 -16.43
N LEU A 77 9.90 -7.68 -16.20
CA LEU A 77 10.45 -6.89 -15.09
C LEU A 77 10.65 -5.44 -15.51
N VAL A 78 10.30 -4.50 -14.63
CA VAL A 78 10.43 -3.06 -14.87
C VAL A 78 11.85 -2.55 -14.54
N GLY A 79 12.59 -3.29 -13.72
CA GLY A 79 13.93 -2.93 -13.27
C GLY A 79 13.96 -2.30 -11.88
N ASP A 80 15.14 -1.85 -11.44
CA ASP A 80 15.33 -1.26 -10.10
C ASP A 80 14.65 0.11 -10.00
N MET A 81 13.67 0.22 -9.09
CA MET A 81 12.87 1.42 -8.86
C MET A 81 13.57 2.45 -7.95
N TRP A 82 14.77 2.14 -7.43
CA TRP A 82 15.44 2.89 -6.35
C TRP A 82 16.82 3.42 -6.73
N GLY A 83 17.15 4.62 -6.27
CA GLY A 83 18.45 5.25 -6.45
C GLY A 83 19.57 4.56 -5.66
N GLU A 84 20.82 4.91 -5.96
CA GLU A 84 21.96 4.43 -5.18
C GLU A 84 21.84 4.88 -3.72
N GLY A 85 21.93 3.94 -2.79
CA GLY A 85 21.81 4.19 -1.35
C GLY A 85 20.37 4.31 -0.81
N GLU A 86 19.35 4.26 -1.68
CA GLU A 86 17.95 4.25 -1.24
C GLU A 86 17.54 2.87 -0.70
N SER A 87 16.60 2.87 0.25
CA SER A 87 16.14 1.63 0.88
C SER A 87 15.05 0.98 0.03
N PRO A 88 15.20 -0.29 -0.37
CA PRO A 88 14.19 -0.99 -1.16
C PRO A 88 12.99 -1.48 -0.33
N LYS A 89 12.97 -1.19 0.97
CA LYS A 89 11.87 -1.58 1.85
C LYS A 89 10.66 -0.71 1.53
N LEU A 90 9.73 -1.27 0.76
CA LEU A 90 8.48 -0.59 0.46
C LEU A 90 7.62 -0.46 1.72
N GLY A 91 7.08 0.74 1.90
CA GLY A 91 6.01 1.04 2.82
C GLY A 91 4.65 0.56 2.28
N LYS A 92 3.57 1.18 2.78
CA LYS A 92 2.22 0.87 2.30
C LYS A 92 2.00 1.54 0.96
N ILE A 93 1.67 0.78 -0.08
CA ILE A 93 1.41 1.30 -1.42
C ILE A 93 -0.08 1.26 -1.71
N VAL A 94 -0.57 2.29 -2.40
CA VAL A 94 -1.93 2.37 -2.93
C VAL A 94 -1.88 2.95 -4.35
N ALA A 95 -2.91 2.71 -5.14
CA ALA A 95 -3.06 3.30 -6.47
C ALA A 95 -4.22 4.30 -6.49
N VAL A 96 -4.02 5.45 -7.16
CA VAL A 96 -5.04 6.45 -7.47
C VAL A 96 -4.95 6.75 -8.96
N GLU A 97 -6.03 6.51 -9.72
CA GLU A 97 -6.10 6.86 -11.15
C GLU A 97 -4.81 6.46 -11.92
N SER A 98 -4.39 5.19 -11.81
CA SER A 98 -3.17 4.64 -12.43
C SER A 98 -1.83 5.13 -11.87
N VAL A 99 -1.81 6.02 -10.88
CA VAL A 99 -0.59 6.49 -10.21
C VAL A 99 -0.41 5.78 -8.87
N PHE A 100 0.80 5.27 -8.62
CA PHE A 100 1.12 4.62 -7.35
C PHE A 100 1.67 5.61 -6.34
N TYR A 101 1.21 5.47 -5.10
CA TYR A 101 1.67 6.24 -3.96
C TYR A 101 2.11 5.29 -2.86
N MET A 102 3.22 5.61 -2.22
CA MET A 102 3.72 4.87 -1.07
C MET A 102 3.78 5.78 0.15
N LEU A 103 3.24 5.31 1.26
CA LEU A 103 3.51 5.88 2.58
C LEU A 103 4.74 5.17 3.17
N ASP A 104 5.85 5.90 3.24
CA ASP A 104 7.06 5.51 3.97
C ASP A 104 7.28 6.47 5.13
N LYS A 105 7.10 5.97 6.36
CA LYS A 105 7.09 6.76 7.60
C LYS A 105 6.10 7.93 7.48
N GLU A 106 6.62 9.15 7.35
CA GLU A 106 5.85 10.39 7.25
C GLU A 106 5.80 10.96 5.83
N TRP A 107 6.46 10.32 4.87
CA TRP A 107 6.55 10.76 3.49
C TRP A 107 5.56 9.99 2.63
N ILE A 108 4.85 10.72 1.78
CA ILE A 108 4.17 10.15 0.64
C ILE A 108 5.11 10.28 -0.54
N LEU A 109 5.51 9.14 -1.11
CA LEU A 109 6.23 9.07 -2.37
C LEU A 109 5.24 8.75 -3.49
N ARG A 110 5.42 9.37 -4.65
CA ARG A 110 4.71 9.07 -5.89
C ARG A 110 5.65 8.30 -6.80
N TYR A 111 5.13 7.27 -7.46
CA TYR A 111 5.89 6.55 -8.47
C TYR A 111 5.79 7.26 -9.82
N GLU A 112 6.94 7.54 -10.43
CA GLU A 112 7.06 8.03 -11.79
C GLU A 112 7.43 6.89 -12.73
N MET A 113 6.43 6.39 -13.48
CA MET A 113 6.63 5.27 -14.42
C MET A 113 7.68 5.59 -15.50
N GLY A 114 7.70 6.82 -16.02
CA GLY A 114 8.60 7.21 -17.12
C GLY A 114 10.09 7.24 -16.73
N SER A 115 10.39 7.55 -15.46
CA SER A 115 11.76 7.55 -14.93
C SER A 115 12.09 6.28 -14.13
N ASN A 116 11.10 5.41 -13.89
CA ASN A 116 11.21 4.24 -13.02
C ASN A 116 11.72 4.59 -11.61
N ARG A 117 11.13 5.62 -10.99
CA ARG A 117 11.58 6.16 -9.69
C ARG A 117 10.44 6.51 -8.74
N TRP A 118 10.69 6.35 -7.46
CA TRP A 118 9.89 6.96 -6.40
C TRP A 118 10.36 8.39 -6.14
N VAL A 119 9.46 9.36 -6.22
CA VAL A 119 9.74 10.78 -5.95
C VAL A 119 8.90 11.26 -4.77
N LYS A 120 9.44 12.17 -3.96
CA LYS A 120 8.69 12.74 -2.83
C LYS A 120 7.51 13.58 -3.35
N GLU A 121 6.30 13.22 -2.94
CA GLU A 121 5.06 13.93 -3.28
C GLU A 121 4.64 14.89 -2.16
N SER A 122 4.56 14.39 -0.93
CA SER A 122 4.12 15.19 0.22
C SER A 122 4.62 14.65 1.54
N SER A 123 4.26 15.29 2.64
CA SER A 123 4.54 14.83 4.00
C SER A 123 3.29 14.95 4.86
N VAL A 124 3.00 13.89 5.63
CA VAL A 124 1.80 13.81 6.46
C VAL A 124 1.81 14.96 7.48
N PRO A 125 0.73 15.76 7.61
CA PRO A 125 0.70 16.89 8.52
C PRO A 125 0.80 16.47 10.01
N LYS A 126 1.78 17.03 10.73
CA LYS A 126 2.05 16.90 12.18
C LYS A 126 2.40 15.49 12.70
N LYS A 127 3.38 15.47 13.61
CA LYS A 127 3.94 14.32 14.35
C LYS A 127 2.87 13.58 15.18
N ALA A 128 2.09 12.70 14.56
CA ALA A 128 1.77 11.47 15.26
C ALA A 128 3.08 10.67 15.32
N HIS A 129 3.50 10.23 16.50
CA HIS A 129 4.58 9.26 16.57
C HIS A 129 4.16 8.05 15.72
N PHE A 130 4.84 7.84 14.60
CA PHE A 130 4.59 6.74 13.65
C PHE A 130 4.90 5.35 14.25
N ASP A 131 5.12 5.27 15.56
CA ASP A 131 5.12 4.01 16.31
C ASP A 131 3.72 3.38 16.39
N LYS A 132 2.68 4.12 16.01
CA LYS A 132 1.29 3.62 16.00
C LYS A 132 0.93 2.93 14.68
N PRO A 133 -0.02 1.98 14.71
CA PRO A 133 -0.71 1.49 13.52
C PRO A 133 -1.19 2.63 12.63
N VAL A 134 -0.71 2.67 11.39
CA VAL A 134 -1.19 3.60 10.37
C VAL A 134 -1.87 2.81 9.25
N GLY A 135 -3.12 3.13 8.97
CA GLY A 135 -3.81 2.71 7.75
C GLY A 135 -3.47 3.66 6.61
N PHE A 136 -3.28 3.13 5.40
CA PHE A 136 -3.08 3.95 4.20
C PHE A 136 -3.91 3.37 3.06
N VAL A 137 -4.90 4.13 2.61
CA VAL A 137 -5.87 3.68 1.60
C VAL A 137 -6.17 4.79 0.60
N ALA A 138 -6.49 4.41 -0.64
CA ALA A 138 -6.95 5.32 -1.68
C ALA A 138 -8.47 5.23 -1.81
N VAL A 139 -9.16 6.38 -1.79
CA VAL A 139 -10.62 6.47 -1.84
C VAL A 139 -11.02 7.71 -2.62
N ASN A 140 -11.91 7.57 -3.60
CA ASN A 140 -12.46 8.70 -4.38
C ASN A 140 -11.39 9.65 -4.97
N GLY A 141 -10.25 9.10 -5.41
CA GLY A 141 -9.15 9.89 -5.96
C GLY A 141 -8.22 10.53 -4.91
N GLU A 142 -8.39 10.23 -3.62
CA GLU A 142 -7.66 10.86 -2.53
C GLU A 142 -6.97 9.82 -1.63
N LEU A 143 -5.83 10.22 -1.05
CA LEU A 143 -5.04 9.38 -0.16
C LEU A 143 -5.44 9.62 1.29
N HIS A 144 -5.78 8.56 2.00
CA HIS A 144 -6.24 8.61 3.39
C HIS A 144 -5.23 7.92 4.29
N VAL A 145 -4.65 8.70 5.21
CA VAL A 145 -3.75 8.21 6.27
C VAL A 145 -4.54 8.18 7.58
N MET A 146 -4.80 6.98 8.09
CA MET A 146 -5.62 6.73 9.27
C MET A 146 -4.75 6.42 10.48
N ILE A 147 -4.91 7.17 11.56
CA ILE A 147 -4.08 7.10 12.76
C ILE A 147 -4.98 6.97 13.99
N LEU A 148 -4.76 5.93 14.80
CA LEU A 148 -5.46 5.78 16.07
C LEU A 148 -4.95 6.82 17.08
N LEU A 149 -5.87 7.58 17.68
CA LEU A 149 -5.56 8.51 18.76
C LEU A 149 -5.80 7.80 20.09
N ASP A 150 -4.78 7.76 20.95
CA ASP A 150 -4.98 7.24 22.30
C ASP A 150 -5.67 8.32 23.12
N GLY A 151 -6.78 7.97 23.78
CA GLY A 151 -7.33 8.71 24.90
C GLY A 151 -7.46 10.22 24.68
N TYR A 152 -8.12 10.67 23.59
CA TYR A 152 -8.60 12.05 23.52
C TYR A 152 -9.73 12.21 24.54
N ASN A 153 -9.38 12.43 25.81
CA ASN A 153 -10.29 12.75 26.90
C ASN A 153 -10.88 14.14 26.65
N LEU A 154 -11.90 14.19 25.79
CA LEU A 154 -12.76 15.35 25.63
C LEU A 154 -13.78 15.33 26.78
N MET A 155 -13.30 15.79 27.94
CA MET A 155 -14.04 16.08 29.18
C MET A 155 -14.80 14.92 29.86
N ASP A 156 -14.72 14.96 31.19
CA ASP A 156 -15.40 14.11 32.18
C ASP A 156 -16.77 13.58 31.78
N THR A 157 -16.95 12.25 31.85
CA THR A 157 -18.03 11.59 32.62
C THR A 157 -17.97 10.06 32.48
N ARG A 158 -17.69 9.39 33.61
CA ARG A 158 -18.07 8.04 34.09
C ARG A 158 -18.70 6.97 33.16
N GLN A 159 -18.23 6.82 31.92
CA GLN A 159 -18.47 5.63 31.09
C GLN A 159 -17.16 5.29 30.40
N ARG A 160 -16.55 4.14 30.76
CA ARG A 160 -15.35 3.61 30.08
C ARG A 160 -15.74 3.14 28.67
N SER A 161 -15.90 4.10 27.77
CA SER A 161 -15.87 3.86 26.33
C SER A 161 -14.41 3.70 25.92
N ASN A 162 -13.98 2.47 25.67
CA ASN A 162 -12.67 2.17 25.08
C ASN A 162 -12.62 2.48 23.56
N ALA A 163 -13.65 3.13 23.01
CA ALA A 163 -13.68 3.52 21.60
C ALA A 163 -12.79 4.74 21.40
N GLY A 164 -11.50 4.50 21.13
CA GLY A 164 -10.56 5.54 20.76
C GLY A 164 -11.03 6.30 19.52
N CYS A 165 -10.83 7.62 19.49
CA CYS A 165 -10.98 8.39 18.25
C CYS A 165 -9.87 8.01 17.28
N PHE A 166 -10.08 8.22 15.99
CA PHE A 166 -9.02 8.17 15.00
C PHE A 166 -8.98 9.46 14.19
N MET A 167 -7.78 9.83 13.78
CA MET A 167 -7.53 10.94 12.88
C MET A 167 -7.32 10.40 11.47
N ILE A 168 -7.95 11.04 10.50
CA ILE A 168 -7.76 10.76 9.08
C ILE A 168 -7.15 12.02 8.47
N HIS A 169 -5.91 11.93 8.01
CA HIS A 169 -5.35 12.93 7.12
C HIS A 169 -5.68 12.54 5.69
N VAL A 170 -6.36 13.43 4.97
CA VAL A 170 -6.72 13.23 3.57
C VAL A 170 -5.90 14.17 2.71
N TYR A 171 -5.14 13.59 1.80
CA TYR A 171 -4.38 14.29 0.78
C TYR A 171 -5.09 14.16 -0.57
N ASP A 172 -5.33 15.30 -1.21
CA ASP A 172 -5.80 15.37 -2.59
C ASP A 172 -4.59 15.57 -3.51
N PRO A 173 -4.17 14.55 -4.30
CA PRO A 173 -3.01 14.66 -5.18
C PRO A 173 -3.20 15.67 -6.32
N LYS A 174 -4.44 15.93 -6.75
CA LYS A 174 -4.73 16.90 -7.81
C LYS A 174 -4.59 18.33 -7.30
N LYS A 175 -5.13 18.59 -6.10
CA LYS A 175 -5.04 19.93 -5.46
C LYS A 175 -3.76 20.14 -4.67
N ARG A 176 -2.98 19.08 -4.41
CA ARG A 176 -1.79 19.07 -3.54
C ARG A 176 -2.05 19.71 -2.19
N SER A 177 -3.20 19.38 -1.60
CA SER A 177 -3.67 19.96 -0.34
C SER A 177 -4.07 18.90 0.64
N TRP A 178 -3.93 19.23 1.92
CA TRP A 178 -4.28 18.37 3.03
C TRP A 178 -5.54 18.88 3.73
N ARG A 179 -6.33 17.93 4.21
CA ARG A 179 -7.34 18.17 5.25
C ARG A 179 -7.25 17.08 6.30
N SER A 180 -7.77 17.37 7.48
CA SER A 180 -7.78 16.44 8.61
C SER A 180 -9.19 16.29 9.14
N VAL A 181 -9.60 15.06 9.40
CA VAL A 181 -10.89 14.72 9.99
C VAL A 181 -10.64 13.88 11.23
N VAL A 182 -11.36 14.13 12.31
CA VAL A 182 -11.37 13.27 13.49
C VAL A 182 -12.71 12.57 13.53
N ALA A 183 -12.68 11.25 13.66
CA ALA A 183 -13.88 10.42 13.70
C ALA A 183 -13.86 9.51 14.94
N LYS A 184 -15.06 9.22 15.45
CA LYS A 184 -15.28 8.19 16.46
C LYS A 184 -15.83 6.95 15.76
N PRO A 185 -15.23 5.77 15.94
CA PRO A 185 -15.77 4.56 15.36
C PRO A 185 -17.11 4.23 16.03
N PRO A 186 -18.07 3.63 15.30
CA PRO A 186 -19.33 3.16 15.89
C PRO A 186 -19.14 1.89 16.76
N PHE A 187 -17.90 1.47 17.00
CA PHE A 187 -17.54 0.24 17.67
C PHE A 187 -17.04 0.52 19.09
N ASN A 188 -17.43 -0.33 20.04
CA ASN A 188 -17.03 -0.23 21.45
C ASN A 188 -15.71 -0.97 21.76
N HIS A 189 -14.91 -1.30 20.75
CA HIS A 189 -13.62 -1.97 20.89
C HIS A 189 -12.52 -1.23 20.14
N GLN A 190 -11.26 -1.50 20.51
CA GLN A 190 -10.11 -0.88 19.88
C GLN A 190 -9.92 -1.43 18.46
N LEU A 191 -9.69 -0.54 17.50
CA LEU A 191 -9.41 -0.89 16.11
C LEU A 191 -7.89 -0.94 15.87
N ASP A 192 -7.44 -1.91 15.07
CA ASP A 192 -6.09 -1.96 14.53
C ASP A 192 -6.12 -1.65 13.04
N PHE A 193 -5.41 -0.59 12.64
CA PHE A 193 -5.36 -0.14 11.25
C PHE A 193 -4.15 -0.71 10.46
N ARG A 194 -3.29 -1.53 11.06
CA ARG A 194 -2.10 -2.11 10.39
C ARG A 194 -2.42 -2.85 9.10
N THR A 195 -3.57 -3.53 9.04
CA THR A 195 -3.98 -4.34 7.89
C THR A 195 -5.24 -3.78 7.23
N THR A 196 -5.49 -2.49 7.38
CA THR A 196 -6.69 -1.85 6.80
C THR A 196 -6.69 -2.00 5.28
N VAL A 197 -7.80 -2.45 4.75
CA VAL A 197 -8.13 -2.45 3.33
C VAL A 197 -9.44 -1.69 3.17
N MET A 198 -9.58 -0.91 2.11
CA MET A 198 -10.85 -0.29 1.75
C MET A 198 -11.20 -0.65 0.31
N CYS A 199 -12.48 -0.91 0.06
CA CYS A 199 -13.03 -1.10 -1.27
C CYS A 199 -14.31 -0.26 -1.42
N THR A 200 -14.60 0.15 -2.65
CA THR A 200 -15.88 0.78 -2.97
C THR A 200 -16.90 -0.31 -3.26
N ILE A 201 -17.95 -0.37 -2.44
CA ILE A 201 -19.13 -1.21 -2.74
C ILE A 201 -20.08 -0.36 -3.56
N ARG A 202 -20.32 -0.74 -4.82
CA ARG A 202 -21.44 -0.20 -5.60
C ARG A 202 -22.68 -1.00 -5.23
N LEU A 203 -23.63 -0.35 -4.56
CA LEU A 203 -24.95 -0.90 -4.22
C LEU A 203 -25.91 -0.77 -5.41
#